data_AF-A0A1V5KAM3-F1
#
_entry.id   AF-A0A1V5KAM3-F1
#
_cell.length_a   1.000
_cell.length_b   1.000
_cell.length_c   1.000
_cell.angle_alpha   90.00
_cell.angle_beta   90.00
_cell.angle_gamma   90.00
#
_symmetry.space_group_name_H-M   'P 1'
#
loop_
_entity.id
_entity.type
_entity.pdbx_description
1 polymer ?
#
loop_
_entity_poly.entity_id
_entity_poly.type
_entity_poly.pdbx_seq_one_letter_code
_entity_poly.pdbx_strand_id
1 'polypeptide(L)'
;MPSHHNRAATVRVVWLEHRTVFAGLEGQREAAVPYYLPSQADCAPTGSWVVELRPDAVGRYAVPIECNTNTVTVDLTVIDLPPGEIGYGFYTDHHRFPDLAREPDYDRDMAAHGMTTLTPYAREVPFVPTVDSRDSAQTLAWHIDTAIETGLCDARFPLLCLAIEPKDIQRAKTLARHPWPELIGYNYDEPGLEKGVEVASYADAWHAVGARTGTAIDGNYARVIGAPLDVWVVHCDSMSDETDAAAIAAGKERWVYNCALRGSNAALHRYWTGVYTWAQAPRVCLTWTYTHDPQSRIKPDGTWDLRRVYDTATCGRNGEPVPTVALEGMQEGIIDSRLLQELERRATPDGIAYLDKLRAQVPKTFWPGGKDRTDRTASSHVWDIPDLAVPPVDMVAMRREVLRLLGAQTGEGE
;
A
#
# COMPACT_ATOMS: atom_id res chain seq x y z
N MET A 1 14.97 20.99 -20.37
CA MET A 1 14.84 19.54 -20.05
C MET A 1 15.32 19.37 -18.62
N PRO A 2 14.50 18.87 -17.69
CA PRO A 2 15.00 18.59 -16.35
C PRO A 2 16.03 17.47 -16.47
N SER A 3 17.23 17.65 -15.92
CA SER A 3 18.22 16.59 -15.83
C SER A 3 17.60 15.43 -15.07
N HIS A 4 17.52 14.24 -15.68
CA HIS A 4 17.27 13.00 -14.97
C HIS A 4 18.41 12.84 -13.95
N HIS A 5 18.22 13.35 -12.74
CA HIS A 5 19.06 12.98 -11.62
C HIS A 5 18.98 11.46 -11.53
N ASN A 6 20.14 10.80 -11.66
CA ASN A 6 20.34 9.40 -11.35
C ASN A 6 19.67 9.14 -10.00
N ARG A 7 18.45 8.60 -10.03
CA ARG A 7 17.80 8.09 -8.82
C ARG A 7 18.56 6.81 -8.52
N ALA A 8 19.59 6.92 -7.69
CA ALA A 8 20.25 5.76 -7.13
C ALA A 8 19.16 4.89 -6.49
N ALA A 9 18.92 3.70 -7.04
CA ALA A 9 18.00 2.76 -6.44
C ALA A 9 18.65 2.24 -5.17
N THR A 10 18.08 2.50 -4.00
CA THR A 10 18.54 1.89 -2.76
C THR A 10 17.91 0.51 -2.65
N VAL A 11 18.70 -0.55 -2.74
CA VAL A 11 18.25 -1.90 -2.40
C VAL A 11 18.51 -2.13 -0.92
N ARG A 12 17.45 -2.38 -0.15
CA ARG A 12 17.50 -2.68 1.28
C ARG A 12 17.57 -4.19 1.49
N VAL A 13 18.73 -4.72 1.89
CA VAL A 13 18.85 -6.13 2.29
C VAL A 13 18.68 -6.21 3.81
N VAL A 14 17.55 -6.74 4.27
CA VAL A 14 17.32 -7.02 5.69
C VAL A 14 17.78 -8.45 5.99
N TRP A 15 18.87 -8.58 6.76
CA TRP A 15 19.38 -9.87 7.18
C TRP A 15 19.02 -10.12 8.66
N LEU A 16 18.34 -11.24 8.92
CA LEU A 16 18.09 -11.74 10.26
C LEU A 16 19.11 -12.84 10.57
N GLU A 17 20.07 -12.54 11.44
CA GLU A 17 21.05 -13.53 11.87
C GLU A 17 20.41 -14.48 12.91
N HIS A 18 19.96 -15.64 12.45
CA HIS A 18 19.41 -16.70 13.29
C HIS A 18 20.53 -17.67 13.71
N ARG A 19 21.28 -17.35 14.77
CA ARG A 19 22.44 -18.17 15.20
C ARG A 19 22.12 -19.57 15.72
N THR A 20 20.85 -19.94 15.93
CA THR A 20 20.47 -21.19 16.61
C THR A 20 19.37 -22.04 15.98
N VAL A 21 18.73 -21.63 14.88
CA VAL A 21 17.49 -22.29 14.39
C VAL A 21 17.73 -23.65 13.74
N PHE A 22 18.89 -23.85 13.10
CA PHE A 22 19.14 -25.03 12.28
C PHE A 22 20.35 -25.87 12.70
N ALA A 23 20.86 -25.69 13.92
CA ALA A 23 21.92 -26.57 14.43
C ALA A 23 21.39 -28.01 14.52
N GLY A 24 21.87 -28.91 13.65
CA GLY A 24 21.40 -30.29 13.54
C GLY A 24 20.16 -30.50 12.66
N LEU A 25 19.67 -29.48 11.96
CA LEU A 25 18.52 -29.53 11.03
C LEU A 25 18.88 -29.00 9.65
N GLU A 26 20.11 -29.27 9.19
CA GLU A 26 20.71 -28.68 7.99
C GLU A 26 19.89 -28.95 6.71
N GLY A 27 19.19 -30.09 6.65
CA GLY A 27 18.32 -30.44 5.51
C GLY A 27 16.98 -29.69 5.46
N GLN A 28 16.58 -28.98 6.52
CA GLN A 28 15.33 -28.21 6.57
C GLN A 28 15.53 -26.72 6.25
N ARG A 29 16.80 -26.29 6.18
CA ARG A 29 17.20 -24.90 5.90
C ARG A 29 16.76 -24.42 4.51
N GLU A 30 16.78 -25.32 3.51
CA GLU A 30 16.36 -24.98 2.14
C GLU A 30 14.84 -24.78 1.99
N ALA A 31 14.03 -25.33 2.89
CA ALA A 31 12.57 -25.18 2.88
C ALA A 31 12.08 -23.94 3.64
N ALA A 32 12.95 -23.28 4.42
CA ALA A 32 12.56 -22.36 5.48
C ALA A 32 12.82 -20.87 5.20
N VAL A 33 13.18 -20.48 3.98
CA VAL A 33 13.38 -19.05 3.64
C VAL A 33 12.42 -18.64 2.52
N PRO A 34 11.57 -17.59 2.68
CA PRO A 34 11.76 -16.43 3.57
C PRO A 34 10.66 -16.04 4.58
N TYR A 35 9.60 -16.81 4.85
CA TYR A 35 8.45 -16.27 5.63
C TYR A 35 8.06 -16.94 6.95
N TYR A 36 8.91 -17.77 7.54
CA TYR A 36 8.63 -18.30 8.89
C TYR A 36 9.68 -17.84 9.90
N LEU A 37 9.27 -16.93 10.79
CA LEU A 37 9.97 -16.75 12.06
C LEU A 37 9.63 -17.97 12.94
N PRO A 38 10.62 -18.74 13.42
CA PRO A 38 10.39 -19.80 14.39
C PRO A 38 9.85 -19.22 15.71
N SER A 39 9.35 -20.10 16.58
CA SER A 39 8.79 -19.71 17.87
C SER A 39 9.79 -18.85 18.66
N GLN A 40 9.29 -17.81 19.33
CA GLN A 40 10.10 -16.80 20.04
C GLN A 40 11.01 -17.39 21.14
N ALA A 41 10.73 -18.63 21.58
CA ALA A 41 11.55 -19.35 22.55
C ALA A 41 12.90 -19.83 21.98
N ASP A 42 13.01 -19.98 20.65
CA ASP A 42 14.16 -20.64 20.00
C ASP A 42 15.16 -19.66 19.34
N CYS A 43 14.88 -18.35 19.41
CA CYS A 43 15.67 -17.31 18.74
C CYS A 43 15.86 -16.08 19.61
N ALA A 44 17.06 -15.90 20.17
CA ALA A 44 17.52 -14.56 20.51
C ALA A 44 18.04 -13.89 19.23
N PRO A 45 17.39 -12.86 18.67
CA PRO A 45 17.91 -12.15 17.50
C PRO A 45 19.22 -11.45 17.91
N THR A 46 20.31 -11.68 17.18
CA THR A 46 21.61 -11.02 17.45
C THR A 46 21.78 -9.68 16.73
N GLY A 47 20.78 -9.27 15.95
CA GLY A 47 20.72 -7.98 15.26
C GLY A 47 20.03 -8.09 13.90
N SER A 48 19.41 -7.00 13.45
CA SER A 48 19.01 -6.80 12.05
C SER A 48 19.97 -5.79 11.44
N TRP A 49 20.59 -6.14 10.31
CA TRP A 49 21.45 -5.22 9.57
C TRP A 49 20.78 -4.91 8.24
N VAL A 50 20.81 -3.63 7.89
CA VAL A 50 20.35 -3.12 6.60
C VAL A 50 21.58 -2.78 5.79
N VAL A 51 21.78 -3.46 4.68
CA VAL A 51 22.76 -3.05 3.67
C VAL A 51 22.02 -2.30 2.59
N GLU A 52 22.35 -1.03 2.40
CA GLU A 52 21.89 -0.21 1.29
C GLU A 52 22.85 -0.37 0.11
N LEU A 53 22.37 -0.99 -0.97
CA LEU A 53 23.14 -1.10 -2.21
C LEU A 53 22.64 -0.04 -3.19
N ARG A 54 23.57 0.75 -3.74
CA ARG A 54 23.29 1.86 -4.65
C ARG A 54 24.02 1.61 -5.97
N PRO A 55 23.40 0.90 -6.91
CA PRO A 55 23.99 0.67 -8.22
C PRO A 55 23.98 1.98 -9.02
N ASP A 56 25.10 2.26 -9.70
CA ASP A 56 25.28 3.49 -10.48
C ASP A 56 24.55 3.45 -11.84
N ALA A 57 24.10 2.27 -12.27
CA ALA A 57 23.45 2.06 -13.56
C ALA A 57 22.47 0.87 -13.56
N VAL A 58 21.70 0.75 -14.65
CA VAL A 58 20.94 -0.46 -14.99
C VAL A 58 21.93 -1.58 -15.32
N GLY A 59 21.66 -2.79 -14.83
CA GLY A 59 22.57 -3.93 -15.04
C GLY A 59 22.39 -5.06 -14.03
N ARG A 60 23.31 -6.02 -14.11
CA ARG A 60 23.40 -7.12 -13.14
C ARG A 60 24.67 -6.94 -12.30
N TYR A 61 24.53 -7.09 -10.99
CA TYR A 61 25.63 -6.95 -10.04
C TYR A 61 25.67 -8.17 -9.14
N ALA A 62 26.88 -8.66 -8.86
CA ALA A 62 27.11 -9.64 -7.80
C ALA A 62 27.81 -8.89 -6.67
N VAL A 63 27.09 -8.63 -5.58
CA VAL A 63 27.60 -7.84 -4.46
C VAL A 63 27.94 -8.77 -3.29
N PRO A 64 29.22 -8.93 -2.93
CA PRO A 64 29.58 -9.64 -1.71
C PRO A 64 29.21 -8.77 -0.51
N ILE A 65 28.35 -9.29 0.34
CA ILE A 65 28.04 -8.74 1.66
C ILE A 65 28.87 -9.53 2.67
N GLU A 66 29.87 -8.87 3.24
CA GLU A 66 30.66 -9.42 4.33
C GLU A 66 29.90 -9.29 5.65
N CYS A 67 29.80 -10.41 6.36
CA CYS A 67 29.28 -10.51 7.72
C CYS A 67 30.42 -10.98 8.63
N ASN A 68 30.24 -10.82 9.95
CA ASN A 68 31.27 -11.17 10.95
C ASN A 68 31.85 -12.58 10.82
N THR A 69 31.11 -13.53 10.23
CA THR A 69 31.53 -14.93 10.09
C THR A 69 31.46 -15.49 8.68
N ASN A 70 30.85 -14.78 7.71
CA ASN A 70 30.57 -15.31 6.38
C ASN A 70 30.50 -14.17 5.34
N THR A 71 30.69 -14.49 4.07
CA THR A 71 30.38 -13.58 2.96
C THR A 71 29.22 -14.17 2.16
N VAL A 72 28.17 -13.39 1.93
CA VAL A 72 27.03 -13.77 1.09
C VAL A 72 27.07 -12.94 -0.17
N THR A 73 27.02 -13.56 -1.34
CA THR A 73 26.90 -12.81 -2.60
C THR A 73 25.43 -12.60 -2.92
N VAL A 74 25.04 -11.34 -3.12
CA VAL A 74 23.70 -10.95 -3.54
C VAL A 74 23.72 -10.59 -5.02
N ASP A 75 22.94 -11.31 -5.81
CA ASP A 75 22.71 -10.99 -7.22
C ASP A 75 21.62 -9.92 -7.34
N LEU A 76 22.00 -8.73 -7.79
CA LEU A 76 21.10 -7.62 -8.08
C LEU A 76 20.83 -7.55 -9.57
N THR A 77 19.55 -7.41 -9.93
CA THR A 77 19.15 -6.99 -11.28
C THR A 77 18.49 -5.62 -11.15
N VAL A 78 19.12 -4.62 -11.75
CA VAL A 78 18.68 -3.23 -11.72
C VAL A 78 18.02 -2.93 -13.06
N ILE A 79 16.76 -2.49 -13.02
CA ILE A 79 15.96 -2.16 -14.20
C ILE A 79 15.40 -0.77 -13.98
N ASP A 80 15.40 0.05 -15.02
CA ASP A 80 14.67 1.31 -15.01
C ASP A 80 13.18 1.02 -15.20
N LEU A 81 12.41 1.19 -14.13
CA LEU A 81 10.97 0.95 -14.14
C LEU A 81 10.22 2.25 -14.41
N PRO A 82 9.31 2.28 -15.39
CA PRO A 82 8.48 3.46 -15.60
C PRO A 82 7.67 3.78 -14.33
N PRO A 83 7.24 5.04 -14.16
CA PRO A 83 6.24 5.39 -13.16
C PRO A 83 5.03 4.45 -13.26
N GLY A 84 4.54 3.92 -12.14
CA GLY A 84 3.35 3.08 -12.15
C GLY A 84 2.10 3.87 -12.58
N GLU A 85 1.10 3.16 -13.09
CA GLU A 85 -0.20 3.70 -13.51
C GLU A 85 -1.28 3.65 -12.41
N ILE A 86 -0.95 3.04 -11.27
CA ILE A 86 -1.82 2.85 -10.11
C ILE A 86 -1.30 3.69 -8.94
N GLY A 87 -2.20 4.45 -8.32
CA GLY A 87 -1.91 5.18 -7.08
C GLY A 87 -1.96 4.23 -5.89
N TYR A 88 -0.99 4.32 -5.00
CA TYR A 88 -0.94 3.54 -3.76
C TYR A 88 -0.92 4.48 -2.57
N GLY A 89 -1.76 4.22 -1.56
CA GLY A 89 -1.84 5.08 -0.40
C GLY A 89 -2.51 4.44 0.81
N PHE A 90 -2.58 5.23 1.88
CA PHE A 90 -3.24 4.85 3.12
C PHE A 90 -4.41 5.78 3.43
N TYR A 91 -5.31 5.26 4.26
CA TYR A 91 -6.19 6.11 5.04
C TYR A 91 -5.38 6.84 6.12
N THR A 92 -4.96 8.07 5.84
CA THR A 92 -3.99 8.80 6.68
C THR A 92 -4.65 9.85 7.55
N ASP A 93 -5.07 9.42 8.74
CA ASP A 93 -5.49 10.32 9.81
C ASP A 93 -4.27 10.78 10.61
N HIS A 94 -3.82 12.00 10.37
CA HIS A 94 -2.62 12.57 10.98
C HIS A 94 -2.66 12.62 12.50
N HIS A 95 -3.85 12.63 13.12
CA HIS A 95 -4.00 12.56 14.57
C HIS A 95 -3.54 11.23 15.17
N ARG A 96 -3.30 10.22 14.31
CA ARG A 96 -2.72 8.93 14.70
C ARG A 96 -1.20 8.98 14.76
N PHE A 97 -0.58 10.09 14.37
CA PHE A 97 0.84 10.30 14.59
C PHE A 97 1.07 10.75 16.03
N PRO A 98 2.14 10.26 16.67
CA PRO A 98 2.43 10.53 18.08
C PRO A 98 2.81 12.00 18.32
N ASP A 99 3.30 12.67 17.29
CA ASP A 99 3.71 14.07 17.25
C ASP A 99 3.45 14.62 15.84
N LEU A 100 2.51 15.58 15.74
CA LEU A 100 2.16 16.20 14.47
C LEU A 100 3.33 16.95 13.82
N ALA A 101 4.29 17.43 14.60
CA ALA A 101 5.47 18.09 14.04
C ALA A 101 6.34 17.12 13.22
N ARG A 102 6.15 15.81 13.40
CA ARG A 102 6.88 14.76 12.70
C ARG A 102 6.14 14.24 11.47
N GLU A 103 4.95 14.70 11.15
CA GLU A 103 4.23 14.27 9.94
C GLU A 103 5.10 14.22 8.66
N PRO A 104 5.97 15.21 8.38
CA PRO A 104 6.87 15.10 7.22
C PRO A 104 7.81 13.88 7.23
N ASP A 105 8.11 13.30 8.39
CA ASP A 105 8.88 12.05 8.49
C ASP A 105 8.03 10.85 8.06
N TYR A 106 6.77 10.81 8.48
CA TYR A 106 5.82 9.74 8.16
C TYR A 106 5.49 9.75 6.67
N ASP A 107 5.27 10.93 6.09
CA ASP A 107 5.01 11.06 4.66
C ASP A 107 6.22 10.64 3.81
N ARG A 108 7.44 11.01 4.24
CA ARG A 108 8.67 10.55 3.58
C ARG A 108 8.84 9.04 3.68
N ASP A 109 8.47 8.42 4.79
CA ASP A 109 8.53 6.97 4.94
C ASP A 109 7.52 6.28 4.01
N MET A 110 6.27 6.75 3.96
CA MET A 110 5.27 6.25 3.00
C MET A 110 5.76 6.40 1.55
N ALA A 111 6.29 7.56 1.18
CA ALA A 111 6.83 7.82 -0.15
C ALA A 111 8.03 6.90 -0.49
N ALA A 112 8.93 6.67 0.47
CA ALA A 112 10.08 5.77 0.31
C ALA A 112 9.65 4.32 0.06
N HIS A 113 8.52 3.90 0.62
CA HIS A 113 7.90 2.59 0.39
C HIS A 113 7.01 2.53 -0.87
N GLY A 114 7.05 3.57 -1.72
CA GLY A 114 6.40 3.58 -3.03
C GLY A 114 4.96 4.06 -3.04
N MET A 115 4.45 4.58 -1.92
CA MET A 115 3.15 5.25 -1.90
C MET A 115 3.22 6.55 -2.73
N THR A 116 2.11 6.88 -3.37
CA THR A 116 1.98 7.98 -4.35
C THR A 116 0.71 8.82 -4.16
N THR A 117 -0.12 8.44 -3.20
CA THR A 117 -1.32 9.16 -2.77
C THR A 117 -1.58 8.88 -1.28
N LEU A 118 -2.50 9.62 -0.70
CA LEU A 118 -3.01 9.43 0.66
C LEU A 118 -4.45 9.93 0.73
N THR A 119 -5.11 9.63 1.84
CA THR A 119 -6.39 10.29 2.16
C THR A 119 -6.18 11.35 3.24
N PRO A 120 -6.11 12.65 2.91
CA PRO A 120 -5.93 13.67 3.94
C PRO A 120 -7.22 13.88 4.75
N TYR A 121 -7.08 13.95 6.08
CA TYR A 121 -8.17 14.26 7.01
C TYR A 121 -8.13 15.74 7.39
N ALA A 122 -9.27 16.42 7.32
CA ALA A 122 -9.37 17.83 7.69
C ALA A 122 -9.95 18.07 9.09
N ARG A 123 -10.57 17.06 9.70
CA ARG A 123 -11.12 17.08 11.05
C ARG A 123 -10.84 15.76 11.74
N GLU A 124 -10.84 15.81 13.07
CA GLU A 124 -10.80 14.62 13.91
C GLU A 124 -12.00 13.71 13.64
N VAL A 125 -11.73 12.41 13.54
CA VAL A 125 -12.74 11.38 13.81
C VAL A 125 -13.03 11.43 15.33
N PRO A 126 -14.27 11.24 15.82
CA PRO A 126 -14.74 11.69 17.15
C PRO A 126 -14.05 11.20 18.47
N PHE A 127 -12.78 10.82 18.49
CA PHE A 127 -12.17 10.07 19.59
C PHE A 127 -10.77 10.53 20.03
N VAL A 128 -10.21 11.60 19.47
CA VAL A 128 -8.92 12.18 19.88
C VAL A 128 -9.13 13.65 20.23
N PRO A 129 -8.52 14.22 21.28
CA PRO A 129 -8.62 15.66 21.57
C PRO A 129 -7.72 16.50 20.65
N THR A 130 -8.27 17.59 20.07
CA THR A 130 -7.53 18.53 19.22
C THR A 130 -6.31 19.12 19.92
N VAL A 131 -5.12 18.85 19.38
CA VAL A 131 -3.88 19.57 19.71
C VAL A 131 -3.60 20.68 18.68
N ASP A 132 -4.34 20.68 17.57
CA ASP A 132 -4.15 21.61 16.45
C ASP A 132 -5.14 22.79 16.53
N SER A 133 -4.62 24.02 16.34
CA SER A 133 -5.42 25.26 16.35
C SER A 133 -5.94 25.67 14.97
N ARG A 134 -5.52 24.97 13.92
CA ARG A 134 -5.99 25.19 12.54
C ARG A 134 -7.46 24.80 12.38
N ASP A 135 -8.16 25.54 11.52
CA ASP A 135 -9.46 25.09 11.03
C ASP A 135 -9.30 24.04 9.91
N SER A 136 -10.40 23.38 9.54
CA SER A 136 -10.37 22.27 8.57
C SER A 136 -9.75 22.63 7.23
N ALA A 137 -9.95 23.84 6.73
CA ALA A 137 -9.36 24.26 5.46
C ALA A 137 -7.85 24.48 5.58
N GLN A 138 -7.39 25.04 6.70
CA GLN A 138 -5.97 25.22 7.00
C GLN A 138 -5.26 23.88 7.24
N THR A 139 -5.90 22.98 7.98
CA THR A 139 -5.42 21.61 8.24
C THR A 139 -5.27 20.87 6.91
N LEU A 140 -6.33 20.81 6.08
CA LEU A 140 -6.26 20.16 4.77
C LEU A 140 -5.13 20.74 3.90
N ALA A 141 -5.01 22.07 3.83
CA ALA A 141 -3.99 22.70 3.00
C ALA A 141 -2.57 22.34 3.44
N TRP A 142 -2.33 22.36 4.74
CA TRP A 142 -1.04 21.98 5.29
C TRP A 142 -0.69 20.51 5.02
N HIS A 143 -1.63 19.58 5.19
CA HIS A 143 -1.41 18.15 4.90
C HIS A 143 -1.02 17.92 3.45
N ILE A 144 -1.79 18.49 2.52
CA ILE A 144 -1.55 18.27 1.09
C ILE A 144 -0.23 18.89 0.66
N ASP A 145 0.07 20.12 1.09
CA ASP A 145 1.36 20.76 0.78
C ASP A 145 2.54 19.98 1.38
N THR A 146 2.40 19.45 2.61
CA THR A 146 3.44 18.63 3.25
C THR A 146 3.66 17.32 2.49
N ALA A 147 2.59 16.62 2.10
CA ALA A 147 2.67 15.39 1.33
C ALA A 147 3.26 15.62 -0.08
N ILE A 148 3.04 16.78 -0.70
CA ILE A 148 3.71 17.18 -1.95
C ILE A 148 5.21 17.44 -1.71
N GLU A 149 5.56 18.21 -0.69
CA GLU A 149 6.95 18.58 -0.36
C GLU A 149 7.82 17.37 -0.01
N THR A 150 7.22 16.34 0.59
CA THR A 150 7.88 15.08 0.96
C THR A 150 7.92 14.05 -0.17
N GLY A 151 7.22 14.31 -1.27
CA GLY A 151 7.16 13.42 -2.44
C GLY A 151 6.15 12.27 -2.33
N LEU A 152 5.28 12.29 -1.32
CA LEU A 152 4.20 11.30 -1.18
C LEU A 152 3.08 11.51 -2.20
N CYS A 153 2.76 12.75 -2.55
CA CYS A 153 1.72 13.07 -3.53
C CYS A 153 2.28 13.14 -4.95
N ASP A 154 1.88 12.20 -5.81
CA ASP A 154 2.07 12.32 -7.25
C ASP A 154 0.83 12.97 -7.88
N ALA A 155 1.03 14.10 -8.58
CA ALA A 155 -0.05 14.87 -9.19
C ALA A 155 -0.93 14.08 -10.18
N ARG A 156 -0.46 12.92 -10.66
CA ARG A 156 -1.24 12.02 -11.51
C ARG A 156 -2.40 11.38 -10.76
N PHE A 157 -2.28 11.16 -9.44
CA PHE A 157 -3.28 10.45 -8.67
C PHE A 157 -4.11 11.41 -7.80
N PRO A 158 -5.44 11.28 -7.82
CA PRO A 158 -6.32 12.06 -6.96
C PRO A 158 -6.13 11.72 -5.47
N LEU A 159 -6.52 12.67 -4.61
CA LEU A 159 -6.59 12.49 -3.15
C LEU A 159 -8.05 12.40 -2.71
N LEU A 160 -8.39 11.42 -1.89
CA LEU A 160 -9.70 11.31 -1.27
C LEU A 160 -9.69 12.05 0.07
N CYS A 161 -10.38 13.19 0.14
CA CYS A 161 -10.36 14.06 1.32
C CYS A 161 -11.45 13.64 2.32
N LEU A 162 -11.04 13.22 3.51
CA LEU A 162 -11.94 12.77 4.57
C LEU A 162 -12.19 13.86 5.62
N ALA A 163 -13.32 13.69 6.32
CA ALA A 163 -13.73 14.54 7.43
C ALA A 163 -13.74 16.04 7.06
N ILE A 164 -14.25 16.35 5.87
CA ILE A 164 -14.24 17.70 5.31
C ILE A 164 -15.58 18.03 4.62
N GLU A 165 -15.98 19.30 4.62
CA GLU A 165 -17.15 19.77 3.87
C GLU A 165 -16.77 20.39 2.51
N PRO A 166 -17.69 20.43 1.54
CA PRO A 166 -17.49 21.10 0.25
C PRO A 166 -16.85 22.49 0.31
N LYS A 167 -17.29 23.33 1.26
CA LYS A 167 -16.79 24.69 1.45
C LYS A 167 -15.32 24.73 1.91
N ASP A 168 -14.90 23.73 2.68
CA ASP A 168 -13.55 23.68 3.25
C ASP A 168 -12.54 23.34 2.17
N ILE A 169 -12.87 22.46 1.21
CA ILE A 169 -12.01 22.18 0.04
C ILE A 169 -11.79 23.44 -0.80
N GLN A 170 -12.85 24.21 -1.08
CA GLN A 170 -12.72 25.44 -1.85
C GLN A 170 -11.80 26.45 -1.15
N ARG A 171 -11.96 26.59 0.17
CA ARG A 171 -11.10 27.47 0.96
C ARG A 171 -9.66 26.95 1.04
N ALA A 172 -9.46 25.66 1.24
CA ALA A 172 -8.12 25.04 1.31
C ALA A 172 -7.32 25.28 0.02
N LYS A 173 -7.97 25.18 -1.15
CA LYS A 173 -7.34 25.49 -2.44
C LYS A 173 -6.80 26.92 -2.54
N THR A 174 -7.41 27.89 -1.83
CA THR A 174 -6.90 29.28 -1.78
C THR A 174 -5.66 29.46 -0.91
N LEU A 175 -5.36 28.46 -0.07
CA LEU A 175 -4.21 28.43 0.84
C LEU A 175 -3.05 27.58 0.29
N ALA A 176 -3.27 26.87 -0.82
CA ALA A 176 -2.31 25.98 -1.45
C ALA A 176 -1.00 26.70 -1.79
N ARG A 177 0.14 26.10 -1.40
CA ARG A 177 1.48 26.59 -1.77
C ARG A 177 2.02 25.93 -3.02
N HIS A 178 1.48 24.77 -3.39
CA HIS A 178 1.86 24.00 -4.56
C HIS A 178 0.66 23.72 -5.48
N PRO A 179 0.88 23.38 -6.76
CA PRO A 179 -0.17 22.79 -7.59
C PRO A 179 -0.62 21.46 -6.99
N TRP A 180 -1.88 21.38 -6.58
CA TRP A 180 -2.41 20.16 -5.98
C TRP A 180 -2.89 19.16 -7.03
N PRO A 181 -2.82 17.84 -6.74
CA PRO A 181 -3.62 16.84 -7.45
C PRO A 181 -5.12 17.15 -7.34
N GLU A 182 -5.91 16.43 -8.13
CA GLU A 182 -7.36 16.48 -7.97
C GLU A 182 -7.76 16.05 -6.55
N LEU A 183 -8.72 16.77 -5.97
CA LEU A 183 -9.33 16.44 -4.69
C LEU A 183 -10.72 15.85 -4.90
N ILE A 184 -10.95 14.67 -4.33
CA ILE A 184 -12.23 13.97 -4.34
C ILE A 184 -12.82 14.06 -2.93
N GLY A 185 -14.04 14.58 -2.83
CA GLY A 185 -14.72 14.68 -1.54
C GLY A 185 -15.22 13.33 -1.06
N TYR A 186 -14.85 12.93 0.16
CA TYR A 186 -15.40 11.73 0.78
C TYR A 186 -16.90 11.91 1.06
N ASN A 187 -17.70 10.96 0.60
CA ASN A 187 -19.14 10.93 0.80
C ASN A 187 -19.48 10.28 2.15
N TYR A 188 -20.67 9.69 2.27
CA TYR A 188 -21.10 8.91 3.41
C TYR A 188 -20.24 7.64 3.55
N ASP A 189 -19.72 7.37 4.75
CA ASP A 189 -18.85 6.23 5.03
C ASP A 189 -19.63 4.90 4.99
N GLU A 190 -19.15 3.93 4.20
CA GLU A 190 -19.69 2.55 4.09
C GLU A 190 -21.24 2.47 4.11
N PRO A 191 -21.94 3.17 3.21
CA PRO A 191 -23.39 3.32 3.30
C PRO A 191 -24.11 1.99 3.03
N GLY A 192 -25.08 1.66 3.89
CA GLY A 192 -26.09 0.63 3.62
C GLY A 192 -27.09 1.08 2.55
N LEU A 193 -27.88 0.14 2.01
CA LEU A 193 -28.88 0.42 0.97
C LEU A 193 -29.90 1.50 1.37
N GLU A 194 -30.23 1.57 2.66
CA GLU A 194 -31.14 2.54 3.24
C GLU A 194 -30.63 3.99 3.18
N LYS A 195 -29.34 4.19 2.87
CA LYS A 195 -28.67 5.50 2.81
C LYS A 195 -28.62 6.14 1.44
N GLY A 196 -29.34 5.58 0.45
CA GLY A 196 -29.29 6.10 -0.92
C GLY A 196 -29.67 7.58 -1.07
N VAL A 197 -30.61 8.08 -0.25
CA VAL A 197 -31.01 9.49 -0.26
C VAL A 197 -29.88 10.38 0.29
N GLU A 198 -29.25 9.98 1.40
CA GLU A 198 -28.12 10.70 1.97
C GLU A 198 -26.92 10.69 1.01
N VAL A 199 -26.59 9.56 0.40
CA VAL A 199 -25.51 9.46 -0.59
C VAL A 199 -25.73 10.43 -1.75
N ALA A 200 -26.95 10.47 -2.30
CA ALA A 200 -27.31 11.41 -3.36
C ALA A 200 -27.19 12.88 -2.89
N SER A 201 -27.72 13.20 -1.72
CA SER A 201 -27.66 14.57 -1.18
C SER A 201 -26.24 15.05 -0.92
N TYR A 202 -25.35 14.17 -0.43
CA TYR A 202 -23.94 14.53 -0.24
C TYR A 202 -23.22 14.68 -1.58
N ALA A 203 -23.53 13.84 -2.56
CA ALA A 203 -22.97 13.97 -3.91
C ALA A 203 -23.36 15.29 -4.56
N ASP A 204 -24.63 15.68 -4.48
CA ASP A 204 -25.11 16.98 -4.98
C ASP A 204 -24.35 18.14 -4.35
N ALA A 205 -24.05 18.07 -3.04
CA ALA A 205 -23.29 19.11 -2.34
C ALA A 205 -21.83 19.21 -2.84
N TRP A 206 -21.19 18.09 -3.15
CA TRP A 206 -19.84 18.05 -3.75
C TRP A 206 -19.84 18.55 -5.20
N HIS A 207 -20.82 18.13 -6.00
CA HIS A 207 -20.96 18.58 -7.38
C HIS A 207 -21.29 20.08 -7.48
N ALA A 208 -22.06 20.62 -6.53
CA ALA A 208 -22.37 22.05 -6.46
C ALA A 208 -21.13 22.95 -6.29
N VAL A 209 -20.04 22.42 -5.72
CA VAL A 209 -18.75 23.12 -5.62
C VAL A 209 -17.77 22.75 -6.73
N GLY A 210 -18.21 21.96 -7.71
CA GLY A 210 -17.41 21.49 -8.85
C GLY A 210 -16.38 20.41 -8.49
N ALA A 211 -16.60 19.65 -7.42
CA ALA A 211 -15.72 18.56 -7.01
C ALA A 211 -16.37 17.20 -7.29
N ARG A 212 -15.56 16.20 -7.68
CA ARG A 212 -15.99 14.79 -7.72
C ARG A 212 -16.13 14.25 -6.29
N THR A 213 -16.95 13.22 -6.12
CA THR A 213 -17.13 12.53 -4.84
C THR A 213 -17.04 11.01 -4.97
N GLY A 214 -16.58 10.38 -3.90
CA GLY A 214 -16.54 8.93 -3.76
C GLY A 214 -16.54 8.50 -2.30
N THR A 215 -16.73 7.22 -2.05
CA THR A 215 -16.67 6.66 -0.70
C THR A 215 -16.32 5.18 -0.72
N ALA A 216 -15.87 4.67 0.43
CA ALA A 216 -15.83 3.25 0.70
C ALA A 216 -17.25 2.68 0.63
N ILE A 217 -17.47 1.67 -0.22
CA ILE A 217 -18.79 1.10 -0.45
C ILE A 217 -18.70 -0.38 -0.82
N ASP A 218 -19.62 -1.20 -0.32
CA ASP A 218 -19.75 -2.60 -0.76
C ASP A 218 -20.14 -2.63 -2.25
N GLY A 219 -19.49 -3.50 -3.03
CA GLY A 219 -19.75 -3.63 -4.47
C GLY A 219 -21.22 -3.87 -4.83
N ASN A 220 -21.99 -4.57 -3.98
CA ASN A 220 -23.42 -4.78 -4.21
C ASN A 220 -24.23 -3.51 -4.01
N TYR A 221 -23.85 -2.68 -3.03
CA TYR A 221 -24.55 -1.43 -2.72
C TYR A 221 -24.19 -0.36 -3.74
N ALA A 222 -22.94 -0.32 -4.20
CA ALA A 222 -22.48 0.59 -5.24
C ALA A 222 -23.34 0.51 -6.51
N ARG A 223 -23.73 -0.71 -6.91
CA ARG A 223 -24.61 -0.94 -8.07
C ARG A 223 -26.04 -0.39 -7.90
N VAL A 224 -26.49 -0.18 -6.67
CA VAL A 224 -27.88 0.25 -6.38
C VAL A 224 -27.93 1.73 -6.03
N ILE A 225 -27.06 2.19 -5.12
CA ILE A 225 -27.08 3.55 -4.59
C ILE A 225 -25.86 4.39 -4.99
N GLY A 226 -24.90 3.82 -5.72
CA GLY A 226 -23.67 4.51 -6.12
C GLY A 226 -23.77 5.34 -7.40
N ALA A 227 -24.94 5.40 -8.04
CA ALA A 227 -25.14 6.20 -9.26
C ALA A 227 -24.77 7.70 -9.10
N PRO A 228 -25.04 8.37 -7.97
CA PRO A 228 -24.63 9.76 -7.74
C PRO A 228 -23.11 9.95 -7.54
N LEU A 229 -22.36 8.90 -7.21
CA LEU A 229 -20.92 8.99 -6.95
C LEU A 229 -20.12 9.00 -8.26
N ASP A 230 -18.93 9.60 -8.26
CA ASP A 230 -17.99 9.55 -9.39
C ASP A 230 -16.97 8.42 -9.24
N VAL A 231 -16.62 8.12 -7.98
CA VAL A 231 -15.63 7.11 -7.61
C VAL A 231 -16.25 6.08 -6.67
N TRP A 232 -16.08 4.80 -6.99
CA TRP A 232 -16.43 3.70 -6.11
C TRP A 232 -15.14 3.14 -5.49
N VAL A 233 -14.97 3.31 -4.18
CA VAL A 233 -13.85 2.72 -3.43
C VAL A 233 -14.34 1.39 -2.87
N VAL A 234 -14.14 0.31 -3.63
CA VAL A 234 -14.76 -0.98 -3.33
C VAL A 234 -13.85 -1.79 -2.41
N HIS A 235 -14.40 -2.33 -1.32
CA HIS A 235 -13.62 -3.24 -0.47
C HIS A 235 -13.20 -4.46 -1.27
N CYS A 236 -11.96 -4.89 -1.16
CA CYS A 236 -11.37 -5.98 -1.95
C CYS A 236 -12.16 -7.30 -1.87
N ASP A 237 -12.90 -7.53 -0.79
CA ASP A 237 -13.74 -8.71 -0.61
C ASP A 237 -15.08 -8.64 -1.35
N SER A 238 -15.53 -7.44 -1.71
CA SER A 238 -16.79 -7.18 -2.41
C SER A 238 -16.58 -6.94 -3.92
N MET A 239 -15.32 -7.05 -4.38
CA MET A 239 -14.97 -6.99 -5.79
C MET A 239 -15.51 -8.21 -6.54
N SER A 240 -16.24 -7.98 -7.63
CA SER A 240 -16.77 -9.02 -8.50
C SER A 240 -16.80 -8.54 -9.96
N ASP A 241 -16.97 -9.48 -10.91
CA ASP A 241 -17.14 -9.15 -12.33
C ASP A 241 -18.36 -8.25 -12.56
N GLU A 242 -19.45 -8.48 -11.83
CA GLU A 242 -20.67 -7.67 -11.91
C GLU A 242 -20.45 -6.24 -11.40
N THR A 243 -19.67 -6.09 -10.33
CA THR A 243 -19.34 -4.77 -9.78
C THR A 243 -18.44 -3.99 -10.75
N ASP A 244 -17.45 -4.65 -11.33
CA ASP A 244 -16.54 -4.07 -12.32
C ASP A 244 -17.28 -3.65 -13.59
N ALA A 245 -18.11 -4.56 -14.14
CA ALA A 245 -18.93 -4.28 -15.32
C ALA A 245 -19.92 -3.12 -15.07
N ALA A 246 -20.52 -3.06 -13.88
CA ALA A 246 -21.43 -1.98 -13.52
C ALA A 246 -20.72 -0.62 -13.40
N ALA A 247 -19.53 -0.59 -12.79
CA ALA A 247 -18.73 0.62 -12.71
C ALA A 247 -18.36 1.14 -14.11
N ILE A 248 -17.88 0.25 -15.00
CA ILE A 248 -17.55 0.57 -16.39
C ILE A 248 -18.77 1.10 -17.14
N ALA A 249 -19.90 0.39 -17.07
CA ALA A 249 -21.13 0.78 -17.77
C ALA A 249 -21.67 2.14 -17.29
N ALA A 250 -21.47 2.47 -16.01
CA ALA A 250 -21.87 3.75 -15.43
C ALA A 250 -20.80 4.84 -15.53
N GLY A 251 -19.65 4.58 -16.18
CA GLY A 251 -18.56 5.53 -16.34
C GLY A 251 -17.90 5.95 -15.02
N LYS A 252 -17.92 5.07 -14.02
CA LYS A 252 -17.39 5.35 -12.68
C LYS A 252 -15.91 4.97 -12.59
N GLU A 253 -15.14 5.77 -11.88
CA GLU A 253 -13.76 5.42 -11.56
C GLU A 253 -13.75 4.39 -10.43
N ARG A 254 -13.01 3.29 -10.61
CA ARG A 254 -12.93 2.24 -9.60
C ARG A 254 -11.62 2.30 -8.84
N TRP A 255 -11.74 2.38 -7.53
CA TRP A 255 -10.66 2.20 -6.58
C TRP A 255 -10.91 0.93 -5.78
N VAL A 256 -9.87 0.42 -5.14
CA VAL A 256 -9.98 -0.70 -4.21
C VAL A 256 -9.39 -0.31 -2.87
N TYR A 257 -9.94 -0.87 -1.80
CA TYR A 257 -9.29 -0.78 -0.50
C TYR A 257 -9.30 -2.11 0.24
N ASN A 258 -8.30 -2.28 1.12
CA ASN A 258 -8.20 -3.39 2.05
C ASN A 258 -8.06 -2.85 3.46
N CYS A 259 -8.73 -3.51 4.40
CA CYS A 259 -8.60 -3.20 5.80
C CYS A 259 -8.31 -4.45 6.66
N ALA A 260 -8.34 -5.65 6.08
CA ALA A 260 -8.34 -6.92 6.78
C ALA A 260 -6.95 -7.51 7.11
N LEU A 261 -5.87 -6.94 6.56
CA LEU A 261 -4.53 -7.52 6.64
C LEU A 261 -3.76 -7.13 7.91
N ARG A 262 -3.17 -8.12 8.57
CA ARG A 262 -2.28 -7.90 9.72
C ARG A 262 -0.93 -7.29 9.29
N GLY A 263 -0.38 -6.40 10.10
CA GLY A 263 0.94 -5.77 9.96
C GLY A 263 2.12 -6.76 9.98
N SER A 264 1.87 -7.98 10.45
CA SER A 264 2.82 -9.08 10.49
C SER A 264 2.84 -9.96 9.23
N ASN A 265 1.90 -9.79 8.28
CA ASN A 265 1.81 -10.64 7.08
C ASN A 265 2.39 -9.98 5.82
N ALA A 266 3.71 -9.93 5.71
CA ALA A 266 4.41 -9.36 4.56
C ALA A 266 4.01 -9.99 3.21
N ALA A 267 3.76 -11.31 3.17
CA ALA A 267 3.46 -12.02 1.93
C ALA A 267 2.12 -11.59 1.33
N LEU A 268 1.07 -11.45 2.15
CA LEU A 268 -0.22 -10.98 1.67
C LEU A 268 -0.22 -9.49 1.33
N HIS A 269 0.53 -8.66 2.06
CA HIS A 269 0.70 -7.25 1.71
C HIS A 269 1.41 -7.09 0.36
N ARG A 270 2.43 -7.91 0.09
CA ARG A 270 3.10 -7.98 -1.21
C ARG A 270 2.16 -8.42 -2.33
N TYR A 271 1.32 -9.42 -2.07
CA TYR A 271 0.31 -9.86 -3.03
C TYR A 271 -0.76 -8.79 -3.29
N TRP A 272 -1.25 -8.13 -2.23
CA TRP A 272 -2.25 -7.06 -2.26
C TRP A 272 -1.81 -5.91 -3.16
N THR A 273 -0.67 -5.27 -2.86
CA THR A 273 -0.20 -4.11 -3.64
C THR A 273 0.44 -4.51 -4.98
N GLY A 274 0.87 -5.77 -5.10
CA GLY A 274 1.44 -6.33 -6.32
C GLY A 274 0.42 -6.97 -7.25
N VAL A 275 0.44 -8.30 -7.31
CA VAL A 275 -0.28 -9.09 -8.32
C VAL A 275 -1.80 -8.86 -8.27
N TYR A 276 -2.39 -8.75 -7.08
CA TYR A 276 -3.83 -8.51 -6.97
C TYR A 276 -4.20 -7.15 -7.57
N THR A 277 -3.56 -6.08 -7.10
CA THR A 277 -3.83 -4.73 -7.59
C THR A 277 -3.54 -4.59 -9.09
N TRP A 278 -2.45 -5.17 -9.59
CA TRP A 278 -2.16 -5.24 -11.03
C TRP A 278 -3.30 -5.92 -11.81
N ALA A 279 -3.74 -7.10 -11.38
CA ALA A 279 -4.78 -7.85 -12.07
C ALA A 279 -6.15 -7.16 -12.03
N GLN A 280 -6.46 -6.46 -10.94
CA GLN A 280 -7.68 -5.67 -10.82
C GLN A 280 -7.60 -4.30 -11.51
N ALA A 281 -6.40 -3.80 -11.84
CA ALA A 281 -6.15 -2.51 -12.48
C ALA A 281 -7.02 -1.33 -11.96
N PRO A 282 -7.12 -1.10 -10.63
CA PRO A 282 -7.82 0.05 -10.09
C PRO A 282 -7.04 1.34 -10.38
N ARG A 283 -7.71 2.49 -10.33
CA ARG A 283 -7.00 3.78 -10.41
C ARG A 283 -6.16 4.05 -9.15
N VAL A 284 -6.72 3.72 -7.99
CA VAL A 284 -6.04 3.84 -6.69
C VAL A 284 -6.31 2.60 -5.84
N CYS A 285 -5.29 2.17 -5.12
CA CYS A 285 -5.31 1.11 -4.11
C CYS A 285 -5.02 1.74 -2.74
N LEU A 286 -6.00 1.70 -1.84
CA LEU A 286 -5.90 2.22 -0.48
C LEU A 286 -5.78 1.09 0.54
N THR A 287 -4.99 1.30 1.59
CA THR A 287 -4.97 0.37 2.74
C THR A 287 -5.33 1.09 4.04
N TRP A 288 -6.14 0.44 4.87
CA TRP A 288 -6.33 0.81 6.26
C TRP A 288 -5.34 0.01 7.12
N THR A 289 -4.31 0.60 7.74
CA THR A 289 -3.90 2.01 7.83
C THR A 289 -2.37 2.06 7.99
N TYR A 290 -1.76 3.23 7.83
CA TYR A 290 -0.32 3.40 8.10
C TYR A 290 -0.02 3.13 9.59
N THR A 291 -0.52 4.01 10.44
CA THR A 291 -0.66 3.82 11.90
C THR A 291 -2.14 3.94 12.27
N HIS A 292 -2.63 3.14 13.22
CA HIS A 292 -4.02 3.22 13.68
C HIS A 292 -4.15 3.97 15.00
N ASP A 293 -3.20 3.76 15.91
CA ASP A 293 -3.27 4.28 17.28
C ASP A 293 -1.99 5.06 17.58
N PRO A 294 -2.06 6.34 18.01
CA PRO A 294 -0.87 7.11 18.37
C PRO A 294 -0.11 6.51 19.58
N GLN A 295 -0.73 5.60 20.31
CA GLN A 295 -0.11 4.81 21.38
C GLN A 295 0.58 3.54 20.87
N SER A 296 0.37 3.13 19.61
CA SER A 296 1.14 2.03 18.98
C SER A 296 2.60 2.46 18.81
N ARG A 297 3.47 2.03 19.73
CA ARG A 297 4.89 2.41 19.71
C ARG A 297 5.82 1.42 20.39
N ILE A 298 7.10 1.54 20.05
CA ILE A 298 8.21 0.95 20.80
C ILE A 298 8.45 1.82 22.04
N LYS A 299 8.29 1.23 23.22
CA LYS A 299 8.49 1.91 24.51
C LYS A 299 9.99 2.13 24.79
N PRO A 300 10.34 3.06 25.71
CA PRO A 300 11.74 3.34 26.05
C PRO A 300 12.54 2.12 26.54
N ASP A 301 11.87 1.16 27.17
CA ASP A 301 12.46 -0.11 27.62
C ASP A 301 12.67 -1.14 26.49
N GLY A 302 12.25 -0.81 25.26
CA GLY A 302 12.33 -1.68 24.09
C GLY A 302 11.17 -2.64 23.93
N THR A 303 10.18 -2.63 24.84
CA THR A 303 8.96 -3.40 24.64
C THR A 303 8.11 -2.77 23.53
N TRP A 304 7.41 -3.63 22.79
CA TRP A 304 6.52 -3.20 21.72
C TRP A 304 5.07 -3.24 22.20
N ASP A 305 4.36 -2.12 22.09
CA ASP A 305 2.94 -2.00 22.39
C ASP A 305 2.18 -1.74 21.09
N LEU A 306 1.80 -2.81 20.36
CA LEU A 306 0.90 -2.71 19.22
C LEU A 306 -0.54 -2.82 19.70
N ARG A 307 -1.26 -1.71 19.66
CA ARG A 307 -2.67 -1.69 20.05
C ARG A 307 -3.56 -2.36 18.99
N ARG A 308 -3.10 -2.42 17.74
CA ARG A 308 -3.81 -3.02 16.62
C ARG A 308 -2.90 -3.93 15.79
N VAL A 309 -3.48 -5.03 15.34
CA VAL A 309 -2.78 -6.06 14.57
C VAL A 309 -2.54 -5.68 13.10
N TYR A 310 -3.21 -4.64 12.59
CA TYR A 310 -3.17 -4.21 11.17
C TYR A 310 -2.36 -2.91 10.96
N ASP A 311 -1.59 -2.47 11.96
CA ASP A 311 -0.64 -1.38 11.80
C ASP A 311 0.47 -1.78 10.82
N THR A 312 0.61 -1.03 9.72
CA THR A 312 1.67 -1.27 8.72
C THR A 312 2.98 -0.56 9.08
N ALA A 313 2.90 0.45 9.93
CA ALA A 313 4.01 1.08 10.60
C ALA A 313 3.66 1.35 12.08
N THR A 314 4.69 1.54 12.89
CA THR A 314 4.59 1.93 14.30
C THR A 314 5.49 3.13 14.56
N CYS A 315 5.45 3.68 15.77
CA CYS A 315 6.38 4.73 16.17
C CYS A 315 7.57 4.14 16.93
N GLY A 316 8.77 4.61 16.64
CA GLY A 316 9.97 4.33 17.41
C GLY A 316 10.00 5.09 18.74
N ARG A 317 11.10 4.96 19.48
CA ARG A 317 11.20 5.49 20.85
C ARG A 317 11.12 7.02 20.89
N ASN A 318 11.59 7.70 19.86
CA ASN A 318 11.54 9.15 19.76
C ASN A 318 10.37 9.64 18.89
N GLY A 319 9.44 8.76 18.52
CA GLY A 319 8.29 9.09 17.67
C GLY A 319 8.57 9.10 16.17
N GLU A 320 9.75 8.64 15.73
CA GLU A 320 10.05 8.38 14.31
C GLU A 320 9.17 7.26 13.74
N PRO A 321 8.80 7.28 12.46
CA PRO A 321 8.15 6.13 11.84
C PRO A 321 9.10 4.93 11.84
N VAL A 322 8.55 3.75 12.11
CA VAL A 322 9.24 2.46 12.03
C VAL A 322 8.36 1.52 11.22
N PRO A 323 8.82 1.08 10.02
CA PRO A 323 8.07 0.16 9.18
C PRO A 323 7.89 -1.20 9.89
N THR A 324 6.73 -1.82 9.71
CA THR A 324 6.57 -3.25 10.00
C THR A 324 6.91 -4.08 8.76
N VAL A 325 6.96 -5.40 8.91
CA VAL A 325 7.16 -6.31 7.77
C VAL A 325 6.04 -6.19 6.72
N ALA A 326 4.84 -5.74 7.09
CA ALA A 326 3.78 -5.45 6.13
C ALA A 326 4.16 -4.33 5.16
N LEU A 327 4.71 -3.21 5.65
CA LEU A 327 5.06 -2.08 4.79
C LEU A 327 6.20 -2.44 3.83
N GLU A 328 7.18 -3.22 4.28
CA GLU A 328 8.22 -3.80 3.43
C GLU A 328 7.61 -4.74 2.37
N GLY A 329 6.65 -5.59 2.77
CA GLY A 329 5.88 -6.41 1.84
C GLY A 329 5.14 -5.58 0.79
N MET A 330 4.48 -4.49 1.20
CA MET A 330 3.78 -3.59 0.29
C MET A 330 4.71 -2.95 -0.72
N GLN A 331 5.89 -2.47 -0.29
CA GLN A 331 6.88 -1.88 -1.19
C GLN A 331 7.30 -2.87 -2.27
N GLU A 332 7.60 -4.11 -1.88
CA GLU A 332 7.93 -5.19 -2.81
C GLU A 332 6.77 -5.50 -3.77
N GLY A 333 5.53 -5.44 -3.29
CA GLY A 333 4.34 -5.61 -4.12
C GLY A 333 4.17 -4.48 -5.14
N ILE A 334 4.39 -3.22 -4.74
CA ILE A 334 4.34 -2.07 -5.65
C ILE A 334 5.40 -2.22 -6.76
N ILE A 335 6.59 -2.70 -6.42
CA ILE A 335 7.64 -3.03 -7.41
C ILE A 335 7.16 -4.15 -8.35
N ASP A 336 6.56 -5.22 -7.82
CA ASP A 336 5.99 -6.32 -8.61
C ASP A 336 4.93 -5.83 -9.60
N SER A 337 4.01 -4.97 -9.14
CA SER A 337 2.98 -4.37 -10.01
C SER A 337 3.58 -3.57 -11.15
N ARG A 338 4.64 -2.79 -10.89
CA ARG A 338 5.34 -2.00 -11.91
C ARG A 338 6.09 -2.87 -12.91
N LEU A 339 6.68 -3.99 -12.46
CA LEU A 339 7.30 -4.98 -13.34
C LEU A 339 6.28 -5.64 -14.27
N LEU A 340 5.10 -5.96 -13.75
CA LEU A 340 4.01 -6.54 -14.54
C LEU A 340 3.46 -5.55 -15.57
N GLN A 341 3.24 -4.28 -15.18
CA GLN A 341 2.84 -3.20 -16.10
C GLN A 341 3.90 -2.96 -17.19
N GLU A 342 5.19 -3.01 -16.85
CA GLU A 342 6.27 -2.90 -17.83
C GLU A 342 6.28 -4.08 -18.81
N LEU A 343 6.03 -5.31 -18.34
CA LEU A 343 5.91 -6.48 -19.21
C LEU A 343 4.69 -6.35 -20.15
N GLU A 344 3.57 -5.84 -19.65
CA GLU A 344 2.38 -5.53 -20.47
C GLU A 344 2.69 -4.50 -21.55
N ARG A 345 3.38 -3.41 -21.18
CA ARG A 345 3.76 -2.32 -22.09
C ARG A 345 4.64 -2.81 -23.24
N ARG A 346 5.52 -3.79 -22.98
CA ARG A 346 6.37 -4.40 -24.03
C ARG A 346 5.58 -5.28 -25.00
N ALA A 347 4.47 -5.85 -24.56
CA ALA A 347 3.54 -6.62 -25.38
C ALA A 347 4.23 -7.72 -26.23
N THR A 348 5.26 -8.39 -25.69
CA THR A 348 5.87 -9.54 -26.36
C THR A 348 4.92 -10.74 -26.33
N PRO A 349 4.93 -11.64 -27.33
CA PRO A 349 4.03 -12.80 -27.35
C PRO A 349 4.12 -13.66 -26.07
N ASP A 350 5.33 -13.97 -25.63
CA ASP A 350 5.57 -14.75 -24.40
C ASP A 350 5.13 -14.00 -23.14
N GLY A 351 5.34 -12.68 -23.10
CA GLY A 351 4.89 -11.81 -22.02
C GLY A 351 3.38 -11.81 -21.89
N ILE A 352 2.66 -11.60 -22.99
CA ILE A 352 1.19 -11.62 -23.03
C ILE A 352 0.67 -12.98 -22.57
N ALA A 353 1.19 -14.07 -23.12
CA ALA A 353 0.77 -15.42 -22.74
C ALA A 353 0.99 -15.71 -21.24
N TYR A 354 2.11 -15.25 -20.70
CA TYR A 354 2.40 -15.37 -19.26
C TYR A 354 1.45 -14.53 -18.41
N LEU A 355 1.22 -13.28 -18.78
CA LEU A 355 0.35 -12.35 -18.05
C LEU A 355 -1.11 -12.82 -18.05
N ASP A 356 -1.61 -13.34 -19.17
CA ASP A 356 -2.96 -13.93 -19.25
C ASP A 356 -3.11 -15.13 -18.30
N LYS A 357 -2.12 -16.02 -18.30
CA LYS A 357 -2.08 -17.16 -17.37
C LYS A 357 -2.01 -16.70 -15.91
N LEU A 358 -1.25 -15.65 -15.62
CA LEU A 358 -1.14 -15.10 -14.26
C LEU A 358 -2.46 -14.47 -13.83
N ARG A 359 -3.09 -13.65 -14.67
CA ARG A 359 -4.37 -12.99 -14.39
C ARG A 359 -5.48 -14.02 -14.13
N ALA A 360 -5.49 -15.14 -14.84
CA ALA A 360 -6.44 -16.23 -14.62
C ALA A 360 -6.31 -16.92 -13.24
N GLN A 361 -5.17 -16.77 -12.56
CA GLN A 361 -4.95 -17.29 -11.20
C GLN A 361 -5.41 -16.30 -10.10
N VAL A 362 -5.73 -15.06 -10.45
CA VAL A 362 -6.07 -14.01 -9.50
C VAL A 362 -7.59 -13.91 -9.36
N PRO A 363 -8.19 -14.30 -8.21
CA PRO A 363 -9.61 -14.13 -7.99
C PRO A 363 -9.99 -12.64 -7.92
N LYS A 364 -11.24 -12.31 -8.31
CA LYS A 364 -11.79 -10.96 -8.18
C LYS A 364 -11.90 -10.52 -6.72
N THR A 365 -12.45 -11.38 -5.87
CA THR A 365 -12.44 -11.15 -4.42
C THR A 365 -11.07 -11.44 -3.85
N PHE A 366 -10.57 -10.59 -2.97
CA PHE A 366 -9.31 -10.80 -2.27
C PHE A 366 -9.47 -11.84 -1.16
N TRP A 367 -9.34 -13.13 -1.49
CA TRP A 367 -9.28 -14.19 -0.50
C TRP A 367 -8.15 -15.17 -0.82
N PRO A 368 -7.11 -15.28 0.04
CA PRO A 368 -6.23 -16.43 0.00
C PRO A 368 -7.02 -17.69 0.37
N GLY A 369 -6.66 -18.84 -0.18
CA GLY A 369 -7.36 -20.09 0.14
C GLY A 369 -7.46 -20.32 1.65
N GLY A 370 -8.66 -20.66 2.15
CA GLY A 370 -8.86 -21.09 3.55
C GLY A 370 -9.74 -20.21 4.45
N LYS A 371 -10.36 -19.13 3.95
CA LYS A 371 -11.40 -18.39 4.70
C LYS A 371 -12.64 -18.19 3.83
N ASP A 372 -13.75 -18.79 4.25
CA ASP A 372 -15.07 -18.51 3.67
C ASP A 372 -15.70 -17.37 4.47
N ARG A 373 -16.05 -16.26 3.81
CA ARG A 373 -16.73 -15.12 4.44
C ARG A 373 -18.13 -15.49 4.97
N THR A 374 -18.68 -16.61 4.50
CA THR A 374 -19.93 -17.20 5.01
C THR A 374 -19.74 -18.00 6.29
N ASP A 375 -18.50 -18.37 6.64
CA ASP A 375 -18.16 -18.95 7.93
C ASP A 375 -18.16 -17.86 9.00
N ARG A 376 -19.37 -17.48 9.43
CA ARG A 376 -19.63 -16.56 10.53
C ARG A 376 -19.05 -17.04 11.87
N THR A 377 -18.44 -18.23 11.94
CA THR A 377 -17.78 -18.75 13.15
C THR A 377 -16.29 -18.38 13.22
N ALA A 378 -15.67 -18.00 12.10
CA ALA A 378 -14.27 -17.54 12.02
C ALA A 378 -14.13 -16.06 12.42
N SER A 379 -14.37 -15.78 13.71
CA SER A 379 -14.25 -14.50 14.42
C SER A 379 -15.03 -13.31 13.85
N SER A 380 -15.73 -12.60 14.73
CA SER A 380 -16.60 -11.44 14.47
C SER A 380 -15.89 -10.18 13.95
N HIS A 381 -14.65 -10.31 13.48
CA HIS A 381 -13.81 -9.21 13.05
C HIS A 381 -13.24 -9.53 11.67
N VAL A 382 -13.72 -8.79 10.66
CA VAL A 382 -13.18 -8.76 9.29
C VAL A 382 -11.67 -8.49 9.24
N TRP A 383 -11.10 -8.02 10.35
CA TRP A 383 -9.71 -7.62 10.61
C TRP A 383 -8.72 -8.76 10.85
N ASP A 384 -9.15 -10.02 10.77
CA ASP A 384 -8.35 -11.14 11.26
C ASP A 384 -8.05 -12.19 10.19
N ILE A 385 -7.34 -11.78 9.13
CA ILE A 385 -6.66 -12.73 8.25
C ILE A 385 -5.39 -13.22 8.98
N PRO A 386 -5.24 -14.54 9.22
CA PRO A 386 -4.09 -15.07 9.94
C PRO A 386 -2.75 -14.72 9.27
N ASP A 387 -1.70 -14.62 10.08
CA ASP A 387 -0.33 -14.41 9.58
C ASP A 387 0.18 -15.58 8.73
N LEU A 388 -0.46 -16.75 8.86
CA LEU A 388 -0.15 -17.96 8.11
C LEU A 388 -0.84 -18.02 6.74
N ALA A 389 -1.74 -17.08 6.44
CA ALA A 389 -2.40 -17.04 5.15
C ALA A 389 -1.38 -16.64 4.06
N VAL A 390 -1.40 -17.39 2.95
CA VAL A 390 -0.44 -17.24 1.86
C VAL A 390 -1.14 -16.81 0.57
N PRO A 391 -0.46 -16.03 -0.30
CA PRO A 391 -0.99 -15.68 -1.62
C PRO A 391 -1.33 -16.93 -2.46
N PRO A 392 -2.30 -16.84 -3.39
CA PRO A 392 -2.59 -17.92 -4.34
C PRO A 392 -1.52 -18.07 -5.43
N VAL A 393 -0.56 -17.15 -5.48
CA VAL A 393 0.53 -17.09 -6.47
C VAL A 393 1.87 -17.15 -5.73
N ASP A 394 2.80 -17.95 -6.24
CA ASP A 394 4.21 -17.89 -5.81
C ASP A 394 4.84 -16.58 -6.33
N MET A 395 4.87 -15.57 -5.46
CA MET A 395 5.37 -14.22 -5.77
C MET A 395 6.85 -14.21 -6.14
N VAL A 396 7.65 -15.17 -5.63
CA VAL A 396 9.09 -15.25 -5.93
C VAL A 396 9.29 -15.84 -7.32
N ALA A 397 8.64 -16.97 -7.61
CA ALA A 397 8.66 -17.56 -8.95
C ALA A 397 8.13 -16.58 -10.00
N MET A 398 7.04 -15.87 -9.66
CA MET A 398 6.44 -14.85 -10.51
C MET A 398 7.44 -13.76 -10.88
N ARG A 399 8.09 -13.13 -9.87
CA ARG A 399 9.07 -12.07 -10.13
C ARG A 399 10.24 -12.56 -10.97
N ARG A 400 10.78 -13.76 -10.69
CA ARG A 400 11.89 -14.34 -11.46
C ARG A 400 11.50 -14.50 -12.94
N GLU A 401 10.30 -15.00 -13.20
CA GLU A 401 9.84 -15.21 -14.57
C GLU A 401 9.60 -13.88 -15.30
N VAL A 402 9.01 -12.88 -14.64
CA VAL A 402 8.85 -11.53 -15.21
C VAL A 402 10.21 -10.92 -15.55
N LEU A 403 11.19 -10.99 -14.64
CA LEU A 403 12.55 -10.49 -14.90
C LEU A 403 13.24 -11.24 -16.05
N ARG A 404 13.02 -12.55 -16.18
CA ARG A 404 13.51 -13.34 -17.32
C ARG A 404 12.91 -12.85 -18.62
N LEU A 405 11.59 -12.65 -18.67
CA LEU A 405 10.86 -12.17 -19.85
C LEU A 405 11.25 -10.73 -20.23
N LEU A 406 11.52 -9.87 -19.24
CA LEU A 406 12.04 -8.52 -19.45
C LEU A 406 13.52 -8.53 -19.87
N GLY A 407 14.32 -9.48 -19.41
CA GLY A 407 15.74 -9.62 -19.70
C GLY A 407 16.08 -10.38 -20.99
N ALA A 408 15.13 -11.14 -21.56
CA ALA A 408 15.31 -11.89 -22.80
C ALA A 408 15.60 -11.02 -24.04
N GLN A 409 15.58 -9.68 -23.90
CA GLN A 409 15.89 -8.73 -24.98
C GLN A 409 17.12 -7.85 -24.73
N THR A 410 17.77 -7.88 -23.57
CA THR A 410 18.99 -7.06 -23.33
C THR A 410 20.25 -7.70 -23.95
N GLY A 411 20.09 -8.65 -24.88
CA GLY A 411 21.16 -9.48 -25.43
C GLY A 411 21.24 -9.51 -26.96
N GLU A 412 20.74 -8.49 -27.66
CA GLU A 412 21.06 -8.30 -29.08
C GLU A 412 21.50 -6.85 -29.34
N GLY A 413 22.81 -6.66 -29.40
CA GLY A 413 23.47 -5.39 -29.68
C GLY A 413 24.96 -5.41 -29.34
N GLU A 414 25.68 -6.45 -29.78
CA GLU A 414 27.11 -6.33 -30.10
C GLU A 414 27.25 -5.75 -31.51
#